data_AF-A0A8T7DIH2-F1
#
_entry.id   AF-A0A8T7DIH2-F1
#
_cell.length_a   1.000
_cell.length_b   1.000
_cell.length_c   1.000
_cell.angle_alpha   90.00
_cell.angle_beta   90.00
_cell.angle_gamma   90.00
#
_symmetry.space_group_name_H-M   'P 1'
#
loop_
_entity.id
_entity.type
_entity.pdbx_description
1 polymer ?
#
loop_
_entity_poly.entity_id
_entity_poly.type
_entity_poly.pdbx_seq_one_letter_code
_entity_poly.pdbx_strand_id
1 'polypeptide(L)'
;MTFIFIGLLISDYFRSIELINQNEKLHINIVKKALIRDLIDIGPDLKILIGSDQFKEYLKAPDNNNKKKLENTFSLFAEQRRIYAQIRFIDVEGWEKVRVDFNHSKVLSIADEQLQNKSDR
;
A
#
# COMPACT_ATOMS: atom_id res chain seq x y z
N MET A 1 2.81 -59.20 13.18
CA MET A 1 2.33 -58.57 11.93
C MET A 1 1.38 -57.41 12.20
N THR A 2 0.31 -57.57 12.98
CA THR A 2 -0.68 -56.52 13.27
C THR A 2 -0.08 -55.26 13.94
N PHE A 3 0.81 -55.43 14.92
CA PHE A 3 1.51 -54.31 15.57
C PHE A 3 2.43 -53.53 14.63
N ILE A 4 3.09 -54.21 13.69
CA ILE A 4 3.94 -53.56 12.67
C ILE A 4 3.07 -52.74 11.73
N PHE A 5 1.92 -53.29 11.34
CA PHE A 5 0.95 -52.61 10.47
C PHE A 5 0.37 -51.36 11.14
N ILE A 6 -0.01 -51.45 12.43
CA ILE A 6 -0.46 -50.31 13.22
C ILE A 6 0.64 -49.25 13.35
N GLY A 7 1.89 -49.66 13.60
CA GLY A 7 3.03 -48.75 13.68
C GLY A 7 3.28 -47.99 12.37
N LEU A 8 3.15 -48.66 11.22
CA LEU A 8 3.26 -48.02 9.90
C LEU A 8 2.13 -47.00 9.68
N LEU A 9 0.89 -47.35 9.98
CA LEU A 9 -0.25 -46.42 9.86
C LEU A 9 -0.10 -45.19 10.75
N ILE A 10 0.38 -45.37 11.98
CA ILE A 10 0.66 -44.27 12.91
C ILE A 10 1.79 -43.38 12.39
N SER A 11 2.87 -43.99 11.88
CA SER A 11 3.99 -43.25 11.28
C SER A 11 3.56 -42.45 10.05
N ASP A 12 2.76 -43.04 9.17
CA ASP A 12 2.23 -42.36 7.98
C ASP A 12 1.27 -41.22 8.36
N TYR A 13 0.45 -41.43 9.40
CA TYR A 13 -0.39 -40.38 9.97
C TYR A 13 0.45 -39.21 10.48
N PHE A 14 1.46 -39.44 11.32
CA PHE A 14 2.34 -38.37 11.81
C PHE A 14 3.07 -37.65 10.67
N ARG A 15 3.52 -38.38 9.65
CA ARG A 15 4.16 -37.78 8.47
C ARG A 15 3.21 -36.86 7.70
N SER A 16 1.94 -37.24 7.57
CA SER A 16 0.93 -36.41 6.90
C SER A 16 0.64 -35.12 7.68
N ILE A 17 0.55 -35.20 9.01
CA ILE A 17 0.39 -34.02 9.88
C ILE A 17 1.60 -33.08 9.77
N GLU A 18 2.82 -33.60 9.76
CA GLU A 18 4.04 -32.80 9.59
C GLU A 18 4.05 -32.08 8.24
N LEU A 19 3.65 -32.78 7.16
CA LEU A 19 3.55 -32.20 5.82
C LEU A 19 2.50 -31.08 5.75
N ILE A 20 1.34 -31.27 6.37
CA ILE A 20 0.29 -30.23 6.44
C ILE A 20 0.83 -29.00 7.17
N ASN A 21 1.46 -29.18 8.34
CA ASN A 21 2.05 -28.09 9.12
C ASN A 21 3.13 -27.33 8.33
N GLN A 22 3.96 -28.03 7.55
CA GLN A 22 4.98 -27.40 6.72
C GLN A 22 4.36 -26.58 5.58
N ASN A 23 3.31 -27.10 4.93
CA ASN A 23 2.59 -26.38 3.89
C ASN A 23 1.91 -25.12 4.45
N GLU A 24 1.26 -25.21 5.61
CA GLU A 24 0.65 -24.04 6.27
C GLU A 24 1.69 -22.97 6.60
N LYS A 25 2.84 -23.36 7.18
CA LYS A 25 3.94 -22.43 7.44
C LYS A 25 4.48 -21.79 6.17
N LEU A 26 4.61 -22.55 5.09
CA LEU A 26 5.04 -22.03 3.80
C LEU A 26 4.04 -21.00 3.26
N HIS A 27 2.75 -21.30 3.28
CA HIS A 27 1.69 -20.39 2.85
C HIS A 27 1.71 -19.09 3.66
N ILE A 28 1.78 -19.18 4.99
CA ILE A 28 1.88 -18.00 5.87
C ILE A 28 3.12 -17.18 5.52
N ASN A 29 4.27 -17.82 5.30
CA ASN A 29 5.51 -17.12 4.96
C ASN A 29 5.44 -16.43 3.59
N ILE A 30 4.80 -17.04 2.59
CA ILE A 30 4.59 -16.44 1.28
C ILE A 30 3.71 -15.19 1.40
N VAL A 31 2.57 -15.29 2.10
CA VAL A 31 1.67 -14.16 2.34
C VAL A 31 2.38 -13.05 3.12
N LYS A 32 3.12 -13.41 4.17
CA LYS A 32 3.91 -12.46 4.95
C LYS A 32 4.95 -11.73 4.09
N LYS A 33 5.65 -12.45 3.21
CA LYS A 33 6.62 -11.83 2.29
C LYS A 33 5.95 -10.90 1.29
N ALA A 34 4.77 -11.25 0.76
CA ALA A 34 4.01 -10.39 -0.12
C ALA A 34 3.59 -9.10 0.59
N LEU A 35 3.01 -9.20 1.79
CA LEU A 35 2.64 -8.03 2.60
C LEU A 35 3.85 -7.15 2.93
N ILE A 36 4.97 -7.75 3.35
CA ILE A 36 6.19 -7.01 3.66
C ILE A 36 6.72 -6.28 2.42
N ARG A 37 6.70 -6.91 1.24
CA ARG A 37 7.12 -6.26 0.00
C ARG A 37 6.24 -5.04 -0.29
N ASP A 38 4.92 -5.19 -0.20
CA ASP A 38 3.98 -4.10 -0.47
C ASP A 38 4.17 -2.93 0.55
N LEU A 39 4.60 -3.22 1.78
CA LEU A 39 4.96 -2.22 2.81
C LEU A 39 6.35 -1.58 2.59
N ILE A 40 7.33 -2.33 2.09
CA ILE A 40 8.71 -1.84 1.87
C ILE A 40 8.74 -0.78 0.76
N ASP A 41 7.83 -0.86 -0.21
CA ASP A 41 7.82 0.03 -1.37
C ASP A 41 7.32 1.46 -1.07
N ILE A 42 6.77 1.73 0.12
CA ILE A 42 6.25 3.05 0.52
C ILE A 42 7.36 4.12 0.52
N GLY A 43 8.55 3.79 1.03
CA GLY A 43 9.66 4.74 1.13
C GLY A 43 10.16 5.21 -0.24
N PRO A 44 10.52 4.28 -1.15
CA PRO A 44 10.82 4.61 -2.55
C PRO A 44 9.70 5.36 -3.26
N ASP A 45 8.45 4.96 -3.06
CA ASP A 45 7.28 5.61 -3.66
C ASP A 45 7.15 7.08 -3.23
N LEU A 46 7.34 7.36 -1.95
CA LEU A 46 7.35 8.73 -1.43
C LEU A 46 8.49 9.56 -2.02
N LYS A 47 9.68 8.97 -2.17
CA LYS A 47 10.83 9.65 -2.82
C LYS A 47 10.55 10.01 -4.27
N ILE A 48 9.85 9.14 -5.00
CA ILE A 48 9.43 9.42 -6.39
C ILE A 48 8.44 10.58 -6.42
N LEU A 49 7.42 10.57 -5.57
CA LEU A 49 6.41 11.64 -5.52
C LEU A 49 7.01 13.00 -5.17
N ILE A 50 7.81 13.07 -4.10
CA ILE A 50 8.47 14.31 -3.65
C ILE A 50 9.55 14.74 -4.66
N GLY A 51 10.19 13.79 -5.33
CA GLY A 51 11.20 14.03 -6.35
C GLY A 51 10.65 14.54 -7.69
N SER A 52 9.33 14.43 -7.91
CA SER A 52 8.69 14.83 -9.16
C SER A 52 8.80 16.34 -9.41
N ASP A 53 8.92 16.72 -10.67
CA ASP A 53 9.02 18.14 -11.04
C ASP A 53 7.72 18.89 -10.74
N GLN A 54 6.56 18.24 -10.86
CA GLN A 54 5.26 18.84 -10.54
C GLN A 54 5.16 19.19 -9.05
N PHE A 55 5.70 18.35 -8.15
CA PHE A 55 5.73 18.67 -6.73
C PHE A 55 6.64 19.87 -6.45
N LYS A 56 7.84 19.91 -7.06
CA LYS A 56 8.77 21.05 -6.90
C LYS A 56 8.22 22.34 -7.51
N GLU A 57 7.56 22.28 -8.67
CA GLU A 57 6.91 23.41 -9.31
C GLU A 57 5.82 23.98 -8.41
N TYR A 58 4.97 23.11 -7.85
CA TYR A 58 3.92 23.52 -6.92
C TYR A 58 4.48 24.18 -5.65
N LEU A 59 5.56 23.64 -5.07
CA LEU A 59 6.20 24.26 -3.91
C LEU A 59 6.80 25.64 -4.21
N LYS A 60 7.30 25.87 -5.43
CA LYS A 60 7.84 27.18 -5.83
C LYS A 60 6.75 28.20 -6.12
N ALA A 61 5.66 27.75 -6.76
CA ALA A 61 4.54 28.59 -7.16
C ALA A 61 3.22 27.80 -6.98
N PRO A 62 2.57 27.92 -5.81
CA PRO A 62 1.35 27.17 -5.48
C PRO A 62 0.10 27.78 -6.15
N ASP A 63 0.15 27.94 -7.46
CA ASP A 63 -0.99 28.39 -8.27
C ASP A 63 -1.88 27.21 -8.71
N ASN A 64 -3.08 27.52 -9.21
CA ASN A 64 -4.06 26.52 -9.63
C ASN A 64 -3.57 25.62 -10.78
N ASN A 65 -2.67 26.11 -11.65
CA ASN A 65 -2.16 25.33 -12.76
C ASN A 65 -1.16 24.27 -12.26
N ASN A 66 -0.21 24.66 -11.42
CA ASN A 66 0.75 23.74 -10.82
C ASN A 66 0.07 22.78 -9.85
N LYS A 67 -0.97 23.23 -9.13
CA LYS A 67 -1.81 22.36 -8.32
C LYS A 67 -2.45 21.26 -9.15
N LYS A 68 -3.09 21.61 -10.27
CA LYS A 68 -3.74 20.64 -11.15
C LYS A 68 -2.76 19.65 -11.78
N LYS A 69 -1.56 20.10 -12.15
CA LYS A 69 -0.48 19.19 -12.57
C LYS A 69 -0.10 18.21 -11.47
N LEU A 70 0.02 18.69 -10.23
CA LEU A 70 0.36 17.85 -9.09
C LEU A 70 -0.74 16.82 -8.78
N GLU A 71 -2.00 17.24 -8.79
CA GLU A 71 -3.17 16.35 -8.67
C GLU A 71 -3.18 15.26 -9.73
N ASN A 72 -2.87 15.61 -10.98
CA ASN A 72 -2.76 14.63 -12.07
C ASN A 72 -1.62 13.63 -11.82
N THR A 73 -0.45 14.09 -11.39
CA THR A 73 0.68 13.21 -11.03
C THR A 73 0.30 12.26 -9.90
N PHE A 74 -0.33 12.76 -8.84
CA PHE A 74 -0.80 11.93 -7.73
C PHE A 74 -1.89 10.96 -8.17
N SER A 75 -2.76 11.38 -9.09
CA SER A 75 -3.82 10.55 -9.62
C SER A 75 -3.28 9.38 -10.42
N LEU A 76 -2.37 9.65 -11.36
CA LEU A 76 -1.72 8.62 -12.16
C LEU A 76 -0.93 7.65 -11.27
N PHE A 77 -0.25 8.17 -10.24
CA PHE A 77 0.51 7.34 -9.31
C PHE A 77 -0.40 6.41 -8.50
N ALA A 78 -1.50 6.93 -7.96
CA ALA A 78 -2.49 6.13 -7.25
C ALA A 78 -3.11 5.05 -8.15
N GLU A 79 -3.42 5.38 -9.41
CA GLU A 79 -3.96 4.44 -10.40
C GLU A 79 -3.00 3.31 -10.74
N GLN A 80 -1.71 3.61 -10.87
CA GLN A 80 -0.68 2.63 -11.20
C GLN A 80 -0.37 1.72 -10.01
N ARG A 81 -0.33 2.27 -8.79
CA ARG A 81 0.02 1.53 -7.59
C ARG A 81 -1.14 0.75 -6.99
N ARG A 82 -2.37 1.29 -7.01
CA ARG A 82 -3.63 0.67 -6.51
C ARG A 82 -3.65 0.21 -5.05
N ILE A 83 -2.53 0.30 -4.33
CA ILE A 83 -2.39 -0.03 -2.92
C ILE A 83 -2.68 1.16 -1.99
N TYR A 84 -2.66 2.37 -2.53
CA TYR A 84 -2.93 3.60 -1.79
C TYR A 84 -4.41 3.94 -1.91
N ALA A 85 -5.14 3.86 -0.80
CA ALA A 85 -6.51 4.38 -0.74
C ALA A 85 -6.53 5.92 -0.88
N GLN A 86 -5.43 6.59 -0.51
CA GLN A 86 -5.34 8.04 -0.52
C GLN A 86 -3.89 8.52 -0.55
N ILE A 87 -3.66 9.64 -1.26
CA ILE A 87 -2.41 10.41 -1.26
C ILE A 87 -2.74 11.86 -0.91
N ARG A 88 -2.00 12.45 0.04
CA ARG A 88 -2.22 13.83 0.51
C ARG A 88 -0.93 14.60 0.64
N PHE A 89 -1.00 15.89 0.27
CA PHE A 89 -0.02 16.89 0.68
C PHE A 89 -0.66 17.81 1.72
N ILE A 90 -0.03 17.90 2.88
CA ILE A 90 -0.45 18.71 4.02
C ILE A 90 0.63 19.75 4.27
N ASP A 91 0.25 21.00 4.47
CA ASP A 91 1.19 22.07 4.78
C ASP A 91 1.62 22.08 6.26
N VAL A 92 2.49 23.04 6.60
CA VAL A 92 3.00 23.21 7.97
C VAL A 92 1.94 23.66 8.98
N GLU A 93 0.82 24.19 8.51
CA GLU A 93 -0.31 24.62 9.35
C GLU A 93 -1.32 23.49 9.57
N GLY A 94 -1.14 22.34 8.90
CA GLY A 94 -2.00 21.17 8.99
C GLY A 94 -3.12 21.14 7.94
N TRP A 95 -3.14 22.08 6.99
CA TRP A 95 -4.15 22.10 5.94
C TRP A 95 -3.79 21.15 4.79
N GLU A 96 -4.75 20.31 4.42
CA GLU A 96 -4.67 19.56 3.16
C GLU A 96 -4.65 20.55 1.98
N LYS A 97 -3.59 20.48 1.16
CA LYS A 97 -3.45 21.31 -0.05
C LYS A 97 -3.78 20.56 -1.33
N VAL A 98 -3.47 19.27 -1.35
CA VAL A 98 -3.81 18.35 -2.44
C VAL A 98 -4.23 17.03 -1.83
N ARG A 99 -5.33 16.45 -2.32
CA ARG A 99 -5.82 15.15 -1.90
C ARG A 99 -6.36 14.39 -3.10
N VAL A 100 -5.88 13.16 -3.23
CA VAL A 100 -6.35 12.19 -4.22
C VAL A 100 -6.78 10.95 -3.49
N ASP A 101 -8.01 10.51 -3.73
CA ASP A 101 -8.57 9.28 -3.18
C ASP A 101 -8.67 8.21 -4.29
N PHE A 102 -8.43 6.96 -3.93
CA PHE A 102 -8.61 5.80 -4.82
C PHE A 102 -9.60 4.83 -4.20
N ASN A 103 -10.77 4.72 -4.81
CA ASN A 103 -11.84 3.84 -4.37
C ASN A 103 -11.99 2.68 -5.35
N HIS A 104 -11.35 1.54 -5.05
CA HIS A 104 -11.46 0.19 -5.66
C HIS A 104 -11.38 0.05 -7.21
N SER A 105 -11.50 1.14 -7.97
CA SER A 105 -11.56 1.18 -9.43
C SER A 105 -11.40 2.58 -10.01
N LYS A 106 -11.60 3.65 -9.22
CA LYS A 106 -11.50 5.03 -9.70
C LYS A 106 -10.65 5.90 -8.79
N VAL A 107 -9.82 6.71 -9.43
CA VAL A 107 -9.08 7.81 -8.79
C VAL A 107 -9.89 9.10 -8.87
N LEU A 108 -9.96 9.82 -7.75
CA LEU A 108 -10.70 11.08 -7.62
C LEU A 108 -9.79 12.13 -6.96
N SER A 109 -9.52 13.23 -7.67
CA SER A 109 -8.97 14.44 -7.06
C SER A 109 -10.08 15.15 -6.28
N ILE A 110 -9.80 15.53 -5.04
CA ILE A 110 -10.77 16.15 -4.13
C ILE A 110 -10.69 17.66 -4.28
N ALA A 111 -11.86 18.30 -4.42
CA ALA A 111 -11.97 19.74 -4.59
C ALA A 111 -11.56 20.51 -3.32
N ASP A 112 -11.10 21.74 -3.49
CA ASP A 112 -10.54 22.60 -2.45
C ASP A 112 -11.50 22.78 -1.26
N GLU A 113 -12.80 22.87 -1.52
CA GLU A 113 -13.82 23.06 -0.48
C GLU A 113 -13.99 21.84 0.42
N GLN A 114 -13.52 20.67 -0.02
CA GLN A 114 -13.60 19.41 0.71
C GLN A 114 -12.28 19.05 1.41
N LEU A 115 -11.22 19.85 1.20
CA LEU A 115 -9.95 19.68 1.89
C LEU A 115 -10.10 20.02 3.37
N GLN A 116 -9.53 19.18 4.22
CA GLN A 116 -9.73 19.27 5.66
C GLN A 116 -8.51 19.89 6.34
N ASN A 117 -8.76 20.61 7.44
CA ASN A 117 -7.71 20.94 8.39
C ASN A 117 -7.42 19.72 9.29
N LYS A 118 -6.14 19.43 9.50
CA LYS A 118 -5.61 18.35 10.32
C LYS A 118 -4.60 18.84 11.37
N SER A 119 -4.58 20.14 11.71
CA SER A 119 -3.74 20.68 12.79
C SER A 119 -3.93 19.96 14.13
N ASP A 120 -5.14 19.46 14.41
CA ASP A 120 -5.54 18.88 15.69
C ASP A 120 -5.28 17.36 15.81
N ARG A 121 -4.66 16.73 14.80
CA ARG A 121 -4.50 15.27 14.73
C ARG A 121 -3.09 14.81 15.08
#